data_AF-X0YDC7-F1
#
_entry.id   AF-X0YDC7-F1
#
_cell.length_a   1.000
_cell.length_b   1.000
_cell.length_c   1.000
_cell.angle_alpha   90.00
_cell.angle_beta   90.00
_cell.angle_gamma   90.00
#
_symmetry.space_group_name_H-M   'P 1'
#
loop_
_entity.id
_entity.type
_entity.pdbx_description
1 polymer ?
#
loop_
_entity_poly.entity_id
_entity_poly.type
_entity_poly.pdbx_seq_one_letter_code
_entity_poly.pdbx_strand_id
1 'polypeptide(L)'
;TVMRIAGLATPSDLDSNDVVALARQGSDGPREIAICGRQADRDLEGADRAFVTVFDREWYLELTPKLDDCRLTRMGTLEDVAPAHPDIVERLHKAGINEMERRGADPALVQWYRNQGETEFPGDACFWDGYPGPAGFAAYFSRLHRDE
;
A
#
# COMPACT_ATOMS: atom_id res chain seq x y z
N THR A 1 -19.40 3.95 6.01
CA THR A 1 -20.64 4.16 5.23
C THR A 1 -21.85 3.40 5.75
N VAL A 2 -21.86 2.06 5.76
CA VAL A 2 -23.06 1.27 6.14
C VAL A 2 -23.57 1.61 7.55
N MET A 3 -22.68 1.67 8.54
CA MET A 3 -23.04 2.06 9.92
C MET A 3 -23.76 3.41 9.99
N ARG A 4 -23.26 4.40 9.23
CA ARG A 4 -23.85 5.75 9.17
C ARG A 4 -25.22 5.75 8.50
N ILE A 5 -25.40 4.99 7.42
CA ILE A 5 -26.71 4.82 6.77
C ILE A 5 -27.70 4.20 7.76
N ALA A 6 -27.25 3.24 8.57
CA ALA A 6 -28.04 2.59 9.60
C ALA A 6 -28.26 3.45 10.87
N GLY A 7 -27.69 4.67 10.96
CA GLY A 7 -27.78 5.52 12.15
C GLY A 7 -26.99 4.99 13.35
N LEU A 8 -26.04 4.09 13.13
CA LEU A 8 -25.19 3.48 14.16
C LEU A 8 -23.87 4.25 14.32
N ALA A 9 -23.29 4.13 15.52
CA ALA A 9 -21.95 4.64 15.80
C ALA A 9 -20.90 3.87 15.03
N THR A 10 -19.91 4.59 14.49
CA THR A 10 -18.75 3.98 13.80
C THR A 10 -17.64 3.76 14.83
N PRO A 11 -16.96 2.59 14.83
CA PRO A 11 -15.75 2.41 15.63
C PRO A 11 -14.68 3.45 15.28
N SER A 12 -13.94 3.92 16.28
CA SER A 12 -12.96 5.00 16.13
C SER A 12 -11.64 4.55 15.50
N ASP A 13 -11.39 3.25 15.42
CA ASP A 13 -10.16 2.59 15.00
C ASP A 13 -10.20 2.11 13.54
N LEU A 14 -11.22 2.48 12.77
CA LEU A 14 -11.34 2.07 11.38
C LEU A 14 -10.50 2.96 10.46
N ASP A 15 -9.68 2.31 9.65
CA ASP A 15 -9.02 2.90 8.48
C ASP A 15 -10.01 3.06 7.31
N SER A 16 -11.20 3.62 7.53
CA SER A 16 -12.23 3.79 6.50
C SER A 16 -13.05 5.05 6.71
N ASN A 17 -13.45 5.69 5.60
CA ASN A 17 -14.24 6.92 5.63
C ASN A 17 -15.71 6.67 5.26
N ASP A 18 -16.58 7.58 5.68
CA ASP A 18 -17.97 7.62 5.24
C ASP A 18 -18.11 8.32 3.89
N VAL A 19 -18.17 7.55 2.80
CA VAL A 19 -18.33 8.13 1.46
C VAL A 19 -19.68 8.86 1.26
N VAL A 20 -20.68 8.63 2.12
CA VAL A 20 -21.94 9.40 2.08
C VAL A 20 -21.74 10.81 2.65
N ALA A 21 -20.80 10.99 3.59
CA ALA A 21 -20.43 12.32 4.07
C ALA A 21 -19.83 13.16 2.94
N LEU A 22 -19.01 12.58 2.06
CA LEU A 22 -18.50 13.25 0.87
C LEU A 22 -19.63 13.77 -0.02
N ALA A 23 -20.61 12.93 -0.34
CA ALA A 23 -21.74 13.32 -1.18
C ALA A 23 -22.64 14.41 -0.55
N ARG A 24 -22.73 14.46 0.80
CA ARG A 24 -23.62 15.38 1.51
C ARG A 24 -22.96 16.68 1.95
N GLN A 25 -21.67 16.64 2.24
CA GLN A 25 -20.94 17.71 2.93
C GLN A 25 -19.68 18.15 2.16
N GLY A 26 -19.35 17.48 1.05
CA GLY A 26 -18.15 17.78 0.26
C GLY A 26 -16.84 17.46 0.99
N SER A 27 -16.87 16.74 2.11
CA SER A 27 -15.68 16.38 2.88
C SER A 27 -15.20 14.97 2.50
N ASP A 28 -13.97 14.86 2.07
CA ASP A 28 -13.28 13.62 1.69
C ASP A 28 -12.59 12.91 2.86
N GLY A 29 -12.69 13.49 4.07
CA GLY A 29 -12.09 12.98 5.29
C GLY A 29 -10.62 13.38 5.46
N PRO A 30 -10.02 13.07 6.62
CA PRO A 30 -8.68 13.54 6.98
C PRO A 30 -7.55 12.73 6.34
N ARG A 31 -7.86 11.72 5.52
CA ARG A 31 -6.86 10.79 5.00
C ARG A 31 -5.96 11.50 3.99
N GLU A 32 -4.67 11.58 4.30
CA GLU A 32 -3.66 12.14 3.39
C GLU A 32 -3.25 11.16 2.30
N ILE A 33 -3.11 9.87 2.64
CA ILE A 33 -2.76 8.81 1.69
C ILE A 33 -3.60 7.54 1.86
N ALA A 34 -3.77 6.79 0.78
CA ALA A 34 -4.26 5.42 0.80
C ALA A 34 -3.21 4.48 0.20
N ILE A 35 -3.20 3.23 0.64
CA ILE A 35 -2.38 2.19 0.02
C ILE A 35 -3.27 1.06 -0.50
N CYS A 36 -2.92 0.51 -1.66
CA CYS A 36 -3.43 -0.76 -2.16
C CYS A 36 -2.27 -1.60 -2.66
N GLY A 37 -2.45 -2.89 -2.86
CA GLY A 37 -1.37 -3.75 -3.33
C GLY A 37 -1.74 -5.21 -3.27
N ARG A 38 -0.80 -6.04 -3.71
CA ARG A 38 -0.89 -7.49 -3.55
C ARG A 38 -0.54 -7.88 -2.11
N GLN A 39 -0.80 -9.13 -1.75
CA GLN A 39 -0.28 -9.67 -0.50
C GLN A 39 1.23 -9.89 -0.62
N ALA A 40 1.98 -9.58 0.45
CA ALA A 40 3.40 -9.86 0.48
C ALA A 40 3.64 -11.37 0.48
N ASP A 41 4.60 -11.82 -0.31
CA ASP A 41 5.03 -13.21 -0.38
C ASP A 41 6.53 -13.28 -0.70
N ARG A 42 7.04 -14.51 -0.83
CA ARG A 42 8.46 -14.75 -1.12
C ARG A 42 8.86 -14.31 -2.54
N ASP A 43 7.91 -14.10 -3.45
CA ASP A 43 8.19 -13.59 -4.80
C ASP A 43 8.50 -12.08 -4.81
N LEU A 44 8.56 -11.45 -3.62
CA LEU A 44 9.11 -10.10 -3.44
C LEU A 44 10.65 -10.08 -3.46
N GLU A 45 11.30 -11.20 -3.15
CA GLU A 45 12.75 -11.32 -3.21
C GLU A 45 13.20 -11.25 -4.68
N GLY A 46 13.59 -10.05 -5.13
CA GLY A 46 13.98 -9.78 -6.51
C GLY A 46 12.90 -9.13 -7.38
N ALA A 47 11.80 -8.66 -6.80
CA ALA A 47 10.78 -7.94 -7.56
C ALA A 47 11.32 -6.57 -8.04
N ASP A 48 11.42 -6.40 -9.36
CA ASP A 48 11.52 -5.13 -10.07
C ASP A 48 10.16 -4.41 -10.16
N ARG A 49 9.15 -4.93 -9.45
CA ARG A 49 7.76 -4.48 -9.52
C ARG A 49 7.31 -3.91 -8.19
N ALA A 50 6.52 -2.85 -8.27
CA ALA A 50 5.89 -2.28 -7.10
C ALA A 50 4.97 -3.30 -6.40
N PHE A 51 5.10 -3.35 -5.08
CA PHE A 51 4.31 -4.22 -4.22
C PHE A 51 3.03 -3.53 -3.76
N VAL A 52 3.18 -2.26 -3.39
CA VAL A 52 2.14 -1.37 -2.92
C VAL A 52 2.06 -0.19 -3.88
N THR A 53 0.86 0.26 -4.16
CA THR A 53 0.62 1.57 -4.76
C THR A 53 0.14 2.52 -3.68
N VAL A 54 0.82 3.66 -3.53
CA VAL A 54 0.49 4.73 -2.59
C VAL A 54 -0.25 5.81 -3.34
N PHE A 55 -1.44 6.17 -2.89
CA PHE A 55 -2.31 7.16 -3.50
C PHE A 55 -2.35 8.38 -2.60
N ASP A 56 -2.20 9.56 -3.17
CA ASP A 56 -2.76 10.78 -2.59
C ASP A 56 -3.90 11.32 -3.48
N ARG A 57 -4.27 12.59 -3.29
CA ARG A 57 -5.37 13.21 -4.05
C ARG A 57 -5.06 13.44 -5.52
N GLU A 58 -3.79 13.56 -5.88
CA GLU A 58 -3.36 13.95 -7.23
C GLU A 58 -2.47 12.90 -7.90
N TRP A 59 -1.78 12.08 -7.12
CA TRP A 59 -0.73 11.17 -7.59
C TRP A 59 -0.95 9.77 -7.06
N TYR A 60 -0.44 8.79 -7.80
CA TYR A 60 -0.10 7.50 -7.24
C TYR A 60 1.35 7.14 -7.51
N LEU A 61 1.97 6.53 -6.51
CA LEU A 61 3.32 6.00 -6.57
C LEU A 61 3.26 4.48 -6.52
N GLU A 62 3.76 3.84 -7.56
CA GLU A 62 4.11 2.42 -7.56
C GLU A 62 5.38 2.25 -6.71
N LEU A 63 5.19 1.82 -5.46
CA LEU A 63 6.23 1.78 -4.43
C LEU A 63 7.12 0.54 -4.57
N THR A 64 8.40 0.80 -4.84
CA THR A 64 9.51 -0.15 -4.75
C THR A 64 10.44 0.26 -3.59
N PRO A 65 11.36 -0.62 -3.14
CA PRO A 65 12.30 -0.26 -2.08
C PRO A 65 13.19 0.91 -2.47
N LYS A 66 13.73 0.90 -3.69
CA LYS A 66 14.58 1.97 -4.22
C LYS A 66 13.75 3.09 -4.81
N LEU A 67 14.10 4.32 -4.49
CA LEU A 67 13.41 5.51 -5.01
C LEU A 67 13.48 5.58 -6.55
N ASP A 68 14.64 5.26 -7.13
CA ASP A 68 14.87 5.33 -8.58
C ASP A 68 14.06 4.29 -9.37
N ASP A 69 13.61 3.22 -8.71
CA ASP A 69 12.77 2.18 -9.32
C ASP A 69 11.27 2.48 -9.13
N CYS A 70 10.91 3.58 -8.45
CA CYS A 70 9.51 3.94 -8.25
C CYS A 70 8.96 4.65 -9.49
N ARG A 71 7.71 4.37 -9.82
CA ARG A 71 6.97 5.05 -10.88
C ARG A 71 5.91 5.97 -10.28
N LEU A 72 5.87 7.21 -10.74
CA LEU A 72 4.92 8.22 -10.28
C LEU A 72 3.98 8.60 -11.42
N THR A 73 2.68 8.50 -11.21
CA THR A 73 1.70 8.87 -12.22
C THR A 73 0.63 9.78 -11.63
N ARG A 74 0.23 10.78 -12.42
CA ARG A 74 -0.88 11.67 -12.06
C ARG A 74 -2.21 10.93 -12.20
N MET A 75 -3.12 11.17 -11.27
CA MET A 75 -4.48 10.65 -11.35
C MET A 75 -5.14 11.01 -12.69
N GLY A 76 -5.66 10.00 -13.37
CA GLY A 76 -6.31 10.14 -14.69
C GLY A 76 -5.35 10.10 -15.89
N THR A 77 -4.05 9.88 -15.68
CA THR A 77 -3.08 9.67 -16.76
C THR A 77 -2.39 8.31 -16.63
N LEU A 78 -1.56 7.97 -17.61
CA LEU A 78 -0.73 6.74 -17.62
C LEU A 78 0.78 7.05 -17.70
N GLU A 79 1.13 8.33 -17.75
CA GLU A 79 2.52 8.77 -17.92
C GLU A 79 3.30 8.61 -16.62
N ASP A 80 4.51 8.06 -16.71
CA ASP A 80 5.48 8.13 -15.62
C ASP A 80 6.15 9.50 -15.61
N VAL A 81 5.92 10.25 -14.54
CA VAL A 81 6.46 11.59 -14.34
C VAL A 81 7.46 11.64 -13.18
N ALA A 82 7.87 10.49 -12.63
CA ALA A 82 8.84 10.43 -11.53
C ALA A 82 10.12 11.26 -11.78
N PRO A 83 10.75 11.25 -12.97
CA PRO A 83 11.95 12.05 -13.22
C PRO A 83 11.75 13.56 -13.09
N ALA A 84 10.52 14.05 -13.28
CA ALA A 84 10.19 15.47 -13.20
C ALA A 84 9.79 15.92 -11.78
N HIS A 85 9.48 14.98 -10.89
CA HIS A 85 8.92 15.25 -9.56
C HIS A 85 9.57 14.40 -8.44
N PRO A 86 10.91 14.46 -8.28
CA PRO A 86 11.61 13.62 -7.29
C PRO A 86 11.19 13.90 -5.84
N ASP A 87 10.79 15.14 -5.53
CA ASP A 87 10.28 15.55 -4.21
C ASP A 87 8.94 14.86 -3.87
N ILE A 88 8.08 14.66 -4.87
CA ILE A 88 6.81 13.95 -4.71
C ILE A 88 7.07 12.46 -4.49
N VAL A 89 8.03 11.88 -5.24
CA VAL A 89 8.45 10.48 -5.07
C VAL A 89 8.94 10.24 -3.65
N GLU A 90 9.88 11.05 -3.15
CA GLU A 90 10.42 10.91 -1.79
C GLU A 90 9.34 11.04 -0.72
N ARG A 91 8.44 12.03 -0.86
CA ARG A 91 7.32 12.24 0.08
C ARG A 91 6.39 11.03 0.13
N LEU A 92 5.93 10.53 -1.03
CA LEU A 92 5.00 9.41 -1.10
C LEU A 92 5.66 8.09 -0.71
N HIS A 93 6.94 7.91 -1.02
CA HIS A 93 7.72 6.74 -0.61
C HIS A 93 7.77 6.63 0.91
N LYS A 94 8.20 7.70 1.58
CA LYS A 94 8.23 7.78 3.05
C LYS A 94 6.84 7.59 3.66
N ALA A 95 5.82 8.24 3.10
CA ALA A 95 4.45 8.12 3.59
C ALA A 95 3.92 6.68 3.44
N GLY A 96 4.19 6.03 2.31
CA GLY A 96 3.82 4.64 2.05
C GLY A 96 4.43 3.67 3.07
N ILE A 97 5.73 3.78 3.32
CA ILE A 97 6.43 2.93 4.30
C ILE A 97 5.85 3.13 5.71
N ASN A 98 5.61 4.38 6.12
CA ASN A 98 5.02 4.67 7.42
C ASN A 98 3.59 4.12 7.55
N GLU A 99 2.81 4.17 6.47
CA GLU A 99 1.45 3.60 6.46
C GLU A 99 1.47 2.07 6.49
N MET A 100 2.45 1.42 5.84
CA MET A 100 2.68 -0.02 5.97
C MET A 100 2.98 -0.41 7.42
N GLU A 101 3.90 0.30 8.08
CA GLU A 101 4.24 0.07 9.49
C GLU A 101 3.02 0.29 10.40
N ARG A 102 2.27 1.38 10.21
CA ARG A 102 1.07 1.70 10.99
C ARG A 102 -0.01 0.61 10.87
N ARG A 103 -0.13 -0.02 9.70
CA ARG A 103 -1.07 -1.12 9.45
C ARG A 103 -0.55 -2.51 9.86
N GLY A 104 0.63 -2.57 10.48
CA GLY A 104 1.18 -3.81 11.05
C GLY A 104 1.93 -4.69 10.05
N ALA A 105 2.49 -4.11 8.98
CA ALA A 105 3.46 -4.84 8.17
C ALA A 105 4.65 -5.32 9.03
N ASP A 106 5.22 -6.47 8.69
CA ASP A 106 6.33 -7.05 9.44
C ASP A 106 7.48 -6.05 9.59
N PRO A 107 8.01 -5.83 10.82
CA PRO A 107 9.08 -4.86 11.06
C PRO A 107 10.34 -5.10 10.21
N ALA A 108 10.69 -6.35 9.92
CA ALA A 108 11.84 -6.67 9.08
C ALA A 108 11.59 -6.24 7.63
N LEU A 109 10.37 -6.41 7.12
CA LEU A 109 9.98 -5.92 5.79
C LEU A 109 9.99 -4.39 5.73
N VAL A 110 9.43 -3.72 6.75
CA VAL A 110 9.47 -2.25 6.85
C VAL A 110 10.92 -1.75 6.87
N GLN A 111 11.79 -2.40 7.65
CA GLN A 111 13.20 -2.02 7.71
C GLN A 111 13.92 -2.23 6.37
N TRP A 112 13.62 -3.32 5.67
CA TRP A 112 14.16 -3.57 4.33
C TRP A 112 13.78 -2.46 3.34
N TYR A 113 12.51 -2.01 3.34
CA TYR A 113 12.08 -0.84 2.56
C TYR A 113 12.81 0.46 2.97
N ARG A 114 12.98 0.70 4.28
CA ARG A 114 13.72 1.88 4.79
C ARG A 114 15.18 1.88 4.36
N ASN A 115 15.79 0.71 4.22
CA ASN A 115 17.15 0.53 3.73
C ASN A 115 17.22 0.49 2.19
N GLN A 116 16.16 0.88 1.48
CA GLN A 116 16.08 0.86 0.02
C GLN A 116 16.37 -0.53 -0.60
N GLY A 117 16.11 -1.60 0.15
CA GLY A 117 16.42 -2.97 -0.28
C GLY A 117 17.92 -3.29 -0.37
N GLU A 118 18.79 -2.49 0.26
CA GLU A 118 20.25 -2.73 0.27
C GLU A 118 20.68 -3.84 1.24
N THR A 119 19.81 -4.22 2.18
CA THR A 119 20.04 -5.38 3.05
C THR A 119 19.41 -6.65 2.46
N GLU A 120 19.82 -7.80 3.00
CA GLU A 120 19.18 -9.08 2.69
C GLU A 120 17.66 -9.00 2.88
N PHE A 121 16.91 -9.61 1.96
CA PHE A 121 15.46 -9.66 2.03
C PHE A 121 15.04 -10.54 3.22
N PRO A 122 14.06 -10.13 4.04
CA PRO A 122 13.66 -10.90 5.21
C PRO A 122 12.82 -12.12 4.82
N GLY A 123 13.48 -13.24 4.53
CA GLY A 123 12.83 -14.50 4.11
C GLY A 123 11.87 -15.13 5.13
N ASP A 124 11.97 -14.72 6.39
CA ASP A 124 11.13 -15.16 7.52
C ASP A 124 10.09 -14.11 7.95
N ALA A 125 9.89 -13.05 7.16
CA ALA A 125 8.88 -12.03 7.47
C ALA A 125 7.47 -12.63 7.58
N CYS A 126 6.73 -12.21 8.60
CA CYS A 126 5.33 -12.58 8.79
C CYS A 126 4.44 -11.73 7.88
N PHE A 127 4.03 -12.28 6.74
CA PHE A 127 3.27 -11.51 5.75
C PHE A 127 1.79 -11.30 6.12
N TRP A 128 1.24 -12.08 7.05
CA TRP A 128 -0.15 -12.01 7.54
C TRP A 128 -0.33 -12.84 8.81
N ASP A 129 -1.42 -12.59 9.56
CA ASP A 129 -1.75 -13.27 10.81
C ASP A 129 -1.98 -14.78 10.62
N GLY A 130 -0.95 -15.58 10.92
CA GLY A 130 -0.95 -17.03 10.77
C GLY A 130 0.01 -17.54 9.69
N TYR A 131 0.90 -16.70 9.17
CA TYR A 131 1.99 -17.13 8.29
C TYR A 131 3.08 -17.92 9.06
N PRO A 132 3.65 -19.01 8.48
CA PRO A 132 3.19 -19.69 7.28
C PRO A 132 1.86 -20.40 7.54
N GLY A 133 0.95 -20.34 6.56
CA GLY A 133 -0.31 -21.06 6.65
C GLY A 133 -0.11 -22.58 6.66
N PRO A 134 -1.11 -23.35 7.11
CA PRO A 134 -1.04 -24.81 7.11
C PRO A 134 -0.84 -25.36 5.69
N ALA A 135 -0.36 -26.60 5.58
CA ALA A 135 -0.14 -27.23 4.28
C ALA A 135 -1.39 -27.16 3.39
N GLY A 136 -1.23 -26.63 2.17
CA GLY A 136 -2.32 -26.42 1.21
C GLY A 136 -3.10 -25.11 1.37
N PHE A 137 -2.81 -24.31 2.40
CA PHE A 137 -3.36 -22.96 2.52
C PHE A 137 -2.74 -22.02 1.49
N ALA A 138 -3.59 -21.32 0.76
CA ALA A 138 -3.23 -20.20 -0.08
C ALA A 138 -4.21 -19.07 0.24
N ALA A 139 -3.70 -17.86 0.43
CA ALA A 139 -4.57 -16.73 0.69
C ALA A 139 -5.45 -16.45 -0.52
N TYR A 140 -6.68 -15.99 -0.29
CA TYR A 140 -7.67 -15.81 -1.35
C TYR A 140 -7.17 -14.89 -2.49
N PHE A 141 -6.30 -13.93 -2.17
CA PHE A 141 -5.67 -13.01 -3.13
C PHE A 141 -4.25 -13.40 -3.56
N SER A 142 -3.77 -14.61 -3.25
CA SER A 142 -2.46 -15.09 -3.69
C SER A 142 -2.47 -15.70 -5.10
N ARG A 143 -3.64 -15.89 -5.70
CA ARG A 143 -3.80 -16.30 -7.10
C ARG A 143 -4.41 -15.16 -7.89
N LEU A 144 -3.58 -14.35 -8.54
CA LEU A 144 -4.02 -13.62 -9.72
C LEU A 144 -4.30 -14.65 -10.82
N HIS A 145 -5.40 -14.51 -11.56
CA HIS A 145 -5.53 -15.19 -12.84
C HIS A 145 -4.29 -14.82 -13.67
N ARG A 146 -3.40 -15.79 -13.87
CA ARG A 146 -2.36 -15.70 -14.88
C ARG A 146 -3.06 -16.05 -16.17
N ASP A 147 -3.23 -15.07 -17.05
CA ASP A 147 -3.49 -15.37 -18.45
C ASP A 147 -2.22 -16.07 -18.96
N GLU A 148 -2.39 -17.32 -19.42
CA GLU A 148 -1.37 -18.07 -20.16
C GLU A 148 -1.05 -17.39 -21.50
#